data_AF-A0A7I5E8P0-F1
#
_entry.id   AF-A0A7I5E8P0-F1
#
_cell.length_a   1.000
_cell.length_b   1.000
_cell.length_c   1.000
_cell.angle_alpha   90.00
_cell.angle_beta   90.00
_cell.angle_gamma   90.00
#
_symmetry.space_group_name_H-M   'P 1'
#
loop_
_entity.id
_entity.type
_entity.pdbx_description
1 polymer ?
#
loop_
_entity_poly.entity_id
_entity_poly.type
_entity_poly.pdbx_seq_one_letter_code
_entity_poly.pdbx_strand_id
1 'polypeptide(L)'
;MHIKGLQEMMCESQSECTSWIRLFRAFDLDHDGYIPTTDLKRAIRDSAFSFGLNPDEVVTMIANIDQNGDKLIDFSEFCTLMSRVKHLRLRHLMFRAAQFVVPRSKRTEHFDYLQKYKCCPPPLFMVIISIIQVAIYIYYTAESGEGISITGPVPTKSPLIFNPYRKDEVWRFITYMFIHIGIYHITYNVLTQLLLGLPLELVHQWRVIVVYLAGVLSGSLLVSAVDPHVFLAGASGGVYALLAAHLAELIMNWREMEFNWIRAIILVILIGADTAVSVYQRYFVDRVDRVSYVSHIGGFVAGILLGVVILRNFRRHKWEARLWWASLVAFVFFIVICIVLIIAPDMLSF
;
A
#
# COMPACT_ATOMS: atom_id res chain seq x y z
N MET A 1 -27.47 4.59 -34.08
CA MET A 1 -26.08 5.09 -34.03
C MET A 1 -25.75 5.86 -32.74
N HIS A 2 -26.66 5.96 -31.76
CA HIS A 2 -26.51 6.88 -30.62
C HIS A 2 -25.91 6.29 -29.31
N ILE A 3 -25.77 4.97 -29.20
CA ILE A 3 -25.35 4.32 -27.94
C ILE A 3 -23.82 4.23 -27.79
N LYS A 4 -23.07 4.11 -28.90
CA LYS A 4 -21.60 3.99 -28.84
C LYS A 4 -20.89 5.26 -28.36
N GLY A 5 -21.42 6.44 -28.69
CA GLY A 5 -20.79 7.73 -28.33
C GLY A 5 -20.95 8.12 -26.85
N LEU A 6 -22.07 7.75 -26.21
CA LEU A 6 -22.30 7.95 -24.77
C LEU A 6 -21.50 6.96 -23.91
N GLN A 7 -21.16 5.80 -24.47
CA GLN A 7 -20.42 4.73 -23.81
C GLN A 7 -18.97 5.11 -23.44
N GLU A 8 -18.35 5.99 -24.23
CA GLU A 8 -16.94 6.41 -24.06
C GLU A 8 -16.75 7.58 -23.09
N MET A 9 -17.82 8.32 -22.73
CA MET A 9 -17.69 9.53 -21.92
C MET A 9 -17.91 9.33 -20.40
N MET A 10 -18.43 8.18 -19.94
CA MET A 10 -18.88 8.03 -18.55
C MET A 10 -18.41 6.77 -17.82
N CYS A 11 -18.04 5.70 -18.53
CA CYS A 11 -17.52 4.47 -17.92
C CYS A 11 -16.01 4.37 -18.17
N GLU A 12 -15.23 4.11 -17.11
CA GLU A 12 -13.76 4.03 -17.21
C GLU A 12 -13.30 2.71 -17.84
N SER A 13 -14.18 1.70 -17.88
CA SER A 13 -13.90 0.40 -18.49
C SER A 13 -15.15 -0.26 -19.09
N GLN A 14 -14.93 -1.16 -20.06
CA GLN A 14 -16.01 -1.90 -20.73
C GLN A 14 -16.74 -2.87 -19.78
N SER A 15 -16.04 -3.41 -18.79
CA SER A 15 -16.64 -4.25 -17.74
C SER A 15 -17.54 -3.45 -16.81
N GLU A 16 -17.14 -2.23 -16.43
CA GLU A 16 -17.95 -1.31 -15.64
C GLU A 16 -19.23 -0.93 -16.38
N CYS A 17 -19.13 -0.58 -17.66
CA CYS A 17 -20.29 -0.26 -18.49
C CYS A 17 -21.26 -1.45 -18.58
N THR A 18 -20.74 -2.65 -18.77
CA THR A 18 -21.56 -3.88 -18.79
C THR A 18 -22.25 -4.13 -17.44
N SER A 19 -21.57 -3.86 -16.32
CA SER A 19 -22.15 -3.98 -14.98
C SER A 19 -23.26 -2.95 -14.75
N TRP A 20 -23.07 -1.70 -15.16
CA TRP A 20 -24.08 -0.65 -14.99
C TRP A 20 -25.30 -0.88 -15.88
N ILE A 21 -25.11 -1.39 -17.10
CA ILE A 21 -26.22 -1.80 -17.97
C ILE A 21 -27.05 -2.92 -17.31
N ARG A 22 -26.39 -3.92 -16.71
CA ARG A 22 -27.10 -5.01 -16.01
C ARG A 22 -27.89 -4.49 -14.81
N LEU A 23 -27.33 -3.55 -14.06
CA LEU A 23 -28.01 -2.92 -12.93
C LEU A 23 -29.19 -2.07 -13.40
N PHE A 24 -29.02 -1.26 -14.44
CA PHE A 24 -30.10 -0.45 -15.02
C PHE A 24 -31.29 -1.32 -15.44
N ARG A 25 -31.01 -2.40 -16.20
CA ARG A 25 -32.05 -3.37 -16.61
C ARG A 25 -32.74 -4.11 -15.48
N ALA A 26 -32.11 -4.19 -14.30
CA ALA A 26 -32.74 -4.78 -13.13
C ALA A 26 -33.75 -3.82 -12.47
N PHE A 27 -33.64 -2.51 -12.73
CA PHE A 27 -34.56 -1.48 -12.26
C PHE A 27 -35.62 -1.10 -13.31
N ASP A 28 -35.29 -1.23 -14.60
CA ASP A 28 -36.19 -1.06 -15.75
C ASP A 28 -37.06 -2.33 -15.95
N LEU A 29 -38.12 -2.44 -15.14
CA LEU A 29 -38.98 -3.63 -15.04
C LEU A 29 -39.88 -3.84 -16.26
N ASP A 30 -40.30 -2.77 -16.91
CA ASP A 30 -41.16 -2.76 -18.09
C ASP A 30 -40.37 -2.65 -19.41
N HIS A 31 -39.04 -2.51 -19.32
CA HIS A 31 -38.10 -2.52 -20.45
C HIS A 31 -38.34 -1.38 -21.44
N ASP A 32 -38.82 -0.25 -20.94
CA ASP A 32 -39.10 0.94 -21.74
C ASP A 32 -37.85 1.84 -21.89
N GLY A 33 -36.77 1.50 -21.18
CA GLY A 33 -35.50 2.23 -21.20
C GLY A 33 -35.44 3.39 -20.20
N TYR A 34 -36.40 3.49 -19.29
CA TYR A 34 -36.50 4.52 -18.27
C TYR A 34 -36.76 3.91 -16.89
N ILE A 35 -36.38 4.64 -15.84
CA ILE A 35 -36.70 4.25 -14.46
C ILE A 35 -37.45 5.40 -13.80
N PRO A 36 -38.67 5.19 -13.27
CA PRO A 36 -39.37 6.24 -12.54
C PRO A 36 -38.53 6.80 -11.40
N THR A 37 -38.37 8.12 -11.34
CA THR A 37 -37.54 8.79 -10.33
C THR A 37 -37.92 8.41 -8.89
N THR A 38 -39.20 8.16 -8.62
CA THR A 38 -39.70 7.73 -7.31
C THR A 38 -39.17 6.36 -6.90
N ASP A 39 -39.08 5.44 -7.85
CA ASP A 39 -38.69 4.06 -7.60
C ASP A 39 -37.17 3.96 -7.40
N LEU A 40 -36.39 4.68 -8.21
CA LEU A 40 -34.95 4.77 -8.01
C LEU A 40 -34.61 5.44 -6.66
N LYS A 41 -35.31 6.52 -6.29
CA LYS A 41 -35.14 7.19 -4.99
C LYS A 41 -35.45 6.27 -3.81
N ARG A 42 -36.52 5.48 -3.92
CA ARG A 42 -36.89 4.49 -2.91
C ARG A 42 -35.81 3.42 -2.80
N ALA A 43 -35.40 2.84 -3.93
CA ALA A 43 -34.37 1.79 -3.95
C ALA A 43 -33.03 2.27 -3.34
N ILE A 44 -32.58 3.48 -3.65
CA ILE A 44 -31.34 4.03 -3.06
C ILE A 44 -31.50 4.31 -1.58
N ARG A 45 -32.65 4.78 -1.13
CA ARG A 45 -32.91 5.00 0.30
C ARG A 45 -32.96 3.68 1.07
N ASP A 46 -33.58 2.66 0.51
CA ASP A 46 -33.70 1.33 1.13
C ASP A 46 -32.34 0.60 1.17
N SER A 47 -31.51 0.82 0.15
CA SER A 47 -30.15 0.28 0.07
C SER A 47 -29.07 1.17 0.70
N ALA A 48 -29.42 2.38 1.15
CA ALA A 48 -28.48 3.36 1.70
C ALA A 48 -27.67 2.79 2.88
N PHE A 49 -28.35 2.04 3.76
CA PHE A 49 -27.69 1.39 4.89
C PHE A 49 -26.69 0.31 4.45
N SER A 50 -27.05 -0.49 3.44
CA SER A 50 -26.17 -1.51 2.85
C SER A 50 -24.93 -0.88 2.20
N PHE A 51 -25.08 0.34 1.69
CA PHE A 51 -23.99 1.13 1.13
C PHE A 51 -23.26 2.02 2.14
N GLY A 52 -23.67 2.01 3.42
CA GLY A 52 -23.05 2.78 4.49
C GLY A 52 -23.19 4.30 4.35
N LEU A 53 -24.24 4.76 3.66
CA LEU A 53 -24.49 6.18 3.39
C LEU A 53 -25.35 6.81 4.48
N ASN A 54 -25.03 8.03 4.89
CA ASN A 54 -25.88 8.82 5.79
C ASN A 54 -27.10 9.37 5.02
N PRO A 55 -28.28 9.60 5.63
CA PRO A 55 -29.45 10.11 4.91
C PRO A 55 -29.20 11.43 4.17
N ASP A 56 -28.37 12.32 4.71
CA ASP A 56 -28.00 13.59 4.07
C ASP A 56 -27.16 13.39 2.80
N GLU A 57 -26.28 12.39 2.80
CA GLU A 57 -25.47 12.03 1.63
C GLU A 57 -26.34 11.45 0.53
N VAL A 58 -27.31 10.61 0.89
CA VAL A 58 -28.31 10.05 -0.03
C VAL A 58 -29.13 11.16 -0.69
N VAL A 59 -29.62 12.13 0.09
CA VAL A 59 -30.37 13.28 -0.44
C VAL A 59 -29.50 14.08 -1.42
N THR A 60 -28.25 14.33 -1.07
CA THR A 60 -27.31 15.08 -1.93
C THR A 60 -26.97 14.33 -3.22
N MET A 61 -26.82 13.00 -3.15
CA MET A 61 -26.60 12.16 -4.33
C MET A 61 -27.78 12.16 -5.29
N ILE A 62 -28.97 12.13 -4.70
CA ILE A 62 -30.24 12.08 -5.40
C ILE A 62 -30.67 13.44 -5.95
N ALA A 63 -30.14 14.53 -5.39
CA ALA A 63 -30.43 15.88 -5.86
C ALA A 63 -29.98 16.05 -7.31
N ASN A 64 -30.89 16.55 -8.15
CA ASN A 64 -30.63 16.88 -9.55
C ASN A 64 -30.05 15.69 -10.35
N ILE A 65 -30.53 14.46 -10.11
CA ILE A 65 -30.23 13.33 -11.02
C ILE A 65 -31.00 13.50 -12.33
N ASP A 66 -32.31 13.77 -12.21
CA ASP A 66 -33.22 14.10 -13.31
C ASP A 66 -32.84 15.52 -13.81
N GLN A 67 -32.04 15.57 -14.88
CA GLN A 67 -31.50 16.81 -15.44
C GLN A 67 -32.48 17.43 -16.43
N ASN A 68 -33.26 16.60 -17.12
CA ASN A 68 -34.21 17.04 -18.13
C ASN A 68 -35.60 17.38 -17.55
N GLY A 69 -35.86 17.01 -16.29
CA GLY A 69 -37.07 17.30 -15.53
C GLY A 69 -38.28 16.42 -15.90
N ASP A 70 -38.08 15.29 -16.59
CA ASP A 70 -39.15 14.46 -17.12
C ASP A 70 -39.73 13.44 -16.11
N LYS A 71 -39.16 13.40 -14.90
CA LYS A 71 -39.49 12.47 -13.79
C LYS A 71 -39.16 11.01 -14.07
N LEU A 72 -38.49 10.72 -15.17
CA LEU A 72 -37.92 9.45 -15.54
C LEU A 72 -36.40 9.56 -15.44
N ILE A 73 -35.72 8.43 -15.32
CA ILE A 73 -34.26 8.37 -15.29
C ILE A 73 -33.83 7.54 -16.48
N ASP A 74 -33.16 8.18 -17.44
CA ASP A 74 -32.56 7.49 -18.56
C ASP A 74 -31.22 6.84 -18.17
N PHE A 75 -30.63 6.08 -19.10
CA PHE A 75 -29.37 5.40 -18.84
C PHE A 75 -28.20 6.36 -18.59
N SER A 76 -28.19 7.56 -19.18
CA SER A 76 -27.14 8.57 -19.00
C SER A 76 -27.21 9.21 -17.61
N GLU A 77 -28.41 9.55 -17.17
CA GLU A 77 -28.67 10.06 -15.82
C GLU A 77 -28.35 9.00 -14.76
N PHE A 78 -28.70 7.74 -15.03
CA PHE A 78 -28.32 6.60 -14.19
C PHE A 78 -26.79 6.45 -14.09
N CYS A 79 -26.06 6.55 -15.20
CA CYS A 79 -24.59 6.53 -15.19
C CYS A 79 -24.00 7.68 -14.35
N THR A 80 -24.60 8.87 -14.41
CA THR A 80 -24.17 10.03 -13.61
C THR A 80 -24.31 9.73 -12.11
N LEU A 81 -25.44 9.14 -11.73
CA LEU A 81 -25.68 8.71 -10.35
C LEU A 81 -24.70 7.63 -9.90
N MET A 82 -24.47 6.60 -10.70
CA MET A 82 -23.52 5.52 -10.38
C MET A 82 -22.10 6.04 -10.21
N SER A 83 -21.67 7.00 -11.03
CA SER A 83 -20.39 7.70 -10.87
C SER A 83 -20.32 8.46 -9.54
N ARG A 84 -21.36 9.22 -9.16
CA ARG A 84 -21.42 9.90 -7.85
C ARG A 84 -21.33 8.91 -6.69
N VAL A 85 -22.01 7.75 -6.80
CA VAL A 85 -21.95 6.67 -5.79
C VAL A 85 -20.56 6.08 -5.67
N LYS A 86 -19.91 5.78 -6.79
CA LYS A 86 -18.52 5.29 -6.84
C LYS A 86 -17.56 6.28 -6.17
N HIS A 87 -17.64 7.57 -6.52
CA HIS A 87 -16.79 8.61 -5.93
C HIS A 87 -17.00 8.77 -4.43
N LEU A 88 -18.25 8.74 -3.95
CA LEU A 88 -18.51 8.86 -2.51
C LEU A 88 -17.97 7.64 -1.74
N ARG A 89 -18.16 6.41 -2.26
CA ARG A 89 -17.61 5.21 -1.64
C ARG A 89 -16.09 5.25 -1.58
N LEU A 90 -15.44 5.65 -2.67
CA LEU A 90 -14.00 5.80 -2.72
C LEU A 90 -13.54 6.83 -1.67
N ARG A 91 -14.25 7.95 -1.55
CA ARG A 91 -13.98 8.98 -0.54
C ARG A 91 -14.13 8.43 0.89
N HIS A 92 -15.17 7.65 1.19
CA HIS A 92 -15.32 7.00 2.50
C HIS A 92 -14.23 5.98 2.78
N LEU A 93 -13.83 5.17 1.79
CA LEU A 93 -12.72 4.23 1.93
C LEU A 93 -11.41 4.97 2.22
N MET A 94 -11.13 6.06 1.49
CA MET A 94 -9.98 6.93 1.74
C MET A 94 -10.03 7.50 3.16
N PHE A 95 -11.18 7.99 3.63
CA PHE A 95 -11.31 8.47 5.00
C PHE A 95 -11.05 7.39 6.04
N ARG A 96 -11.61 6.18 5.86
CA ARG A 96 -11.37 5.04 6.77
C ARG A 96 -9.90 4.62 6.77
N ALA A 97 -9.26 4.57 5.60
CA ALA A 97 -7.83 4.28 5.49
C ALA A 97 -6.99 5.38 6.18
N ALA A 98 -7.30 6.65 5.95
CA ALA A 98 -6.62 7.75 6.63
C ALA A 98 -6.80 7.69 8.15
N GLN A 99 -7.96 7.29 8.68
CA GLN A 99 -8.17 7.10 10.12
C GLN A 99 -7.26 6.03 10.75
N PHE A 100 -6.73 5.11 9.93
CA PHE A 100 -5.76 4.12 10.37
C PHE A 100 -4.39 4.72 10.71
N VAL A 101 -4.07 5.88 10.12
CA VAL A 101 -2.78 6.57 10.30
C VAL A 101 -2.94 7.86 11.10
N VAL A 102 -4.07 8.57 10.95
CA VAL A 102 -4.25 9.93 11.47
C VAL A 102 -4.86 9.92 12.88
N PRO A 103 -4.17 10.53 13.87
CA PRO A 103 -4.70 10.71 15.23
C PRO A 103 -5.99 11.52 15.26
N ARG A 104 -6.89 11.22 16.22
CA ARG A 104 -8.20 11.88 16.35
C ARG A 104 -8.15 13.41 16.33
N SER A 105 -7.16 14.03 16.99
CA SER A 105 -7.07 15.49 17.11
C SER A 105 -6.69 16.20 15.80
N LYS A 106 -6.13 15.48 14.82
CA LYS A 106 -5.59 16.01 13.56
C LYS A 106 -6.50 15.72 12.35
N ARG A 107 -7.65 15.09 12.59
CA ARG A 107 -8.56 14.60 11.54
C ARG A 107 -9.23 15.71 10.73
N THR A 108 -9.67 16.80 11.35
CA THR A 108 -10.37 17.90 10.66
C THR A 108 -9.55 18.50 9.53
N GLU A 109 -8.30 18.86 9.79
CA GLU A 109 -7.40 19.44 8.78
C GLU A 109 -7.08 18.45 7.64
N HIS A 110 -6.86 17.16 7.96
CA HIS A 110 -6.55 16.16 6.94
C HIS A 110 -7.77 15.75 6.13
N PHE A 111 -8.94 15.75 6.74
CA PHE A 111 -10.18 15.50 6.03
C PHE A 111 -10.55 16.65 5.10
N ASP A 112 -10.27 17.90 5.46
CA ASP A 112 -10.41 19.04 4.53
C ASP A 112 -9.49 18.91 3.32
N TYR A 113 -8.25 18.44 3.51
CA TYR A 113 -7.33 18.14 2.41
C TYR A 113 -7.87 17.00 1.52
N LEU A 114 -8.34 15.91 2.12
CA LEU A 114 -8.93 14.76 1.41
C LEU A 114 -10.25 15.12 0.71
N GLN A 115 -11.03 16.07 1.22
CA GLN A 115 -12.21 16.64 0.55
C GLN A 115 -11.83 17.49 -0.66
N LYS A 116 -10.71 18.23 -0.59
CA LYS A 116 -10.15 19.03 -1.69
C LYS A 116 -9.30 18.19 -2.66
N TYR A 117 -9.13 16.91 -2.40
CA TYR A 117 -8.30 16.02 -3.19
C TYR A 117 -8.98 15.69 -4.52
N LYS A 118 -8.58 16.38 -5.58
CA LYS A 118 -9.23 16.35 -6.90
C LYS A 118 -8.74 15.24 -7.85
N CYS A 119 -8.17 14.16 -7.32
CA CYS A 119 -7.72 13.00 -8.10
C CYS A 119 -6.65 13.33 -9.15
N CYS A 120 -5.36 13.25 -8.79
CA CYS A 120 -4.37 12.44 -9.50
C CYS A 120 -2.91 12.78 -9.07
N PRO A 121 -2.09 11.76 -8.76
CA PRO A 121 -2.46 10.35 -8.65
C PRO A 121 -2.93 9.99 -7.23
N PRO A 122 -3.89 9.05 -7.05
CA PRO A 122 -4.16 8.38 -5.76
C PRO A 122 -2.89 7.71 -5.19
N PRO A 123 -2.90 7.03 -4.02
CA PRO A 123 -1.77 6.22 -3.58
C PRO A 123 -1.46 5.12 -4.61
N LEU A 124 -0.64 5.46 -5.59
CA LEU A 124 -0.34 4.67 -6.77
C LEU A 124 0.97 3.94 -6.60
N PHE A 125 1.91 4.46 -5.81
CA PHE A 125 3.22 3.85 -5.69
C PHE A 125 3.12 2.42 -5.15
N MET A 126 2.37 2.22 -4.06
CA MET A 126 2.23 0.89 -3.47
C MET A 126 1.51 -0.09 -4.41
N VAL A 127 0.49 0.38 -5.14
CA VAL A 127 -0.23 -0.45 -6.11
C VAL A 127 0.65 -0.80 -7.30
N ILE A 128 1.33 0.18 -7.89
CA ILE A 128 2.21 0.01 -9.05
C ILE A 128 3.36 -0.93 -8.69
N ILE A 129 4.03 -0.71 -7.56
CA ILE A 129 5.16 -1.55 -7.17
C ILE A 129 4.72 -2.99 -6.88
N SER A 130 3.53 -3.19 -6.27
CA SER A 130 2.93 -4.52 -6.12
C SER A 130 2.63 -5.20 -7.45
N ILE A 131 2.06 -4.47 -8.43
CA ILE A 131 1.79 -5.02 -9.77
C ILE A 131 3.10 -5.46 -10.44
N ILE A 132 4.15 -4.63 -10.36
CA ILE A 132 5.46 -4.96 -10.92
C ILE A 132 6.06 -6.21 -10.24
N GLN A 133 6.00 -6.30 -8.91
CA GLN A 133 6.48 -7.46 -8.15
C GLN A 133 5.75 -8.74 -8.57
N VAL A 134 4.42 -8.69 -8.71
CA VAL A 134 3.60 -9.84 -9.15
C VAL A 134 3.92 -10.22 -10.59
N ALA A 135 4.06 -9.26 -11.49
CA ALA A 135 4.40 -9.52 -12.89
C ALA A 135 5.78 -10.19 -13.02
N ILE A 136 6.79 -9.71 -12.30
CA ILE A 136 8.14 -10.28 -12.31
C ILE A 136 8.15 -11.70 -11.71
N TYR A 137 7.38 -11.94 -10.64
CA TYR A 137 7.24 -13.28 -10.07
C TYR A 137 6.58 -14.25 -11.05
N ILE A 138 5.50 -13.83 -11.73
CA ILE A 138 4.83 -14.65 -12.76
C ILE A 138 5.81 -14.97 -13.90
N TYR A 139 6.58 -13.99 -14.36
CA TYR A 139 7.60 -14.18 -15.39
C TYR A 139 8.61 -15.26 -15.01
N TYR A 140 9.24 -15.15 -13.83
CA TYR A 140 10.25 -16.14 -13.39
C TYR A 140 9.64 -17.52 -13.07
N THR A 141 8.38 -17.58 -12.68
CA THR A 141 7.63 -18.83 -12.51
C THR A 141 7.34 -19.51 -13.84
N ALA A 142 7.03 -18.74 -14.88
CA ALA A 142 6.84 -19.28 -16.22
C ALA A 142 8.18 -19.74 -16.83
N GLU A 143 9.25 -18.96 -16.61
CA GLU A 143 10.60 -19.27 -17.12
C GLU A 143 11.19 -20.55 -16.49
N SER A 144 10.96 -20.79 -15.20
CA SER A 144 11.50 -21.98 -14.53
C SER A 144 10.88 -23.30 -15.02
N GLY A 145 9.64 -23.26 -15.52
CA GLY A 145 8.87 -24.45 -15.89
C GLY A 145 8.41 -25.32 -14.71
N GLU A 146 8.75 -24.95 -13.47
CA GLU A 146 8.43 -25.71 -12.25
C GLU A 146 7.02 -25.42 -11.71
N GLY A 147 6.36 -24.36 -12.21
CA GLY A 147 5.06 -23.91 -11.74
C GLY A 147 5.11 -23.22 -10.37
N ILE A 148 3.93 -23.01 -9.77
CA ILE A 148 3.80 -22.25 -8.52
C ILE A 148 4.17 -23.15 -7.33
N SER A 149 5.22 -22.78 -6.60
CA SER A 149 5.64 -23.45 -5.36
C SER A 149 5.58 -22.49 -4.17
N ILE A 150 5.43 -23.05 -2.96
CA ILE A 150 5.49 -22.28 -1.71
C ILE A 150 6.84 -21.60 -1.54
N THR A 151 7.88 -22.20 -2.12
CA THR A 151 9.27 -21.92 -1.77
C THR A 151 10.19 -21.79 -2.99
N GLY A 152 9.61 -21.75 -4.19
CA GLY A 152 10.29 -21.65 -5.48
C GLY A 152 9.36 -21.02 -6.52
N PRO A 153 9.88 -20.59 -7.67
CA PRO A 153 11.28 -20.69 -8.10
C PRO A 153 12.18 -19.68 -7.38
N VAL A 154 13.50 -19.91 -7.48
CA VAL A 154 14.53 -18.95 -7.05
C VAL A 154 15.31 -18.47 -8.27
N PRO A 155 15.08 -17.24 -8.75
CA PRO A 155 15.77 -16.73 -9.94
C PRO A 155 17.16 -16.19 -9.56
N THR A 156 18.07 -17.06 -9.10
CA THR A 156 19.44 -16.72 -8.66
C THR A 156 20.29 -16.08 -9.77
N LYS A 157 19.98 -16.40 -11.03
CA LYS A 157 20.63 -15.81 -12.22
C LYS A 157 20.07 -14.46 -12.63
N SER A 158 19.02 -13.97 -11.96
CA SER A 158 18.39 -12.69 -12.31
C SER A 158 19.39 -11.52 -12.22
N PRO A 159 19.33 -10.54 -13.15
CA PRO A 159 20.09 -9.30 -13.00
C PRO A 159 19.58 -8.41 -11.85
N LEU A 160 18.38 -8.68 -11.32
CA LEU A 160 17.74 -7.85 -10.30
C LEU A 160 18.03 -8.32 -8.88
N ILE A 161 18.31 -9.61 -8.66
CA ILE A 161 18.59 -10.16 -7.33
C ILE A 161 19.85 -9.53 -6.74
N PHE A 162 19.89 -9.34 -5.42
CA PHE A 162 21.12 -8.92 -4.77
C PHE A 162 22.11 -10.09 -4.76
N ASN A 163 23.26 -9.88 -5.41
CA ASN A 163 24.33 -10.85 -5.48
C ASN A 163 25.52 -10.35 -4.64
N PRO A 164 25.88 -11.03 -3.53
CA PRO A 164 26.97 -10.61 -2.64
C PRO A 164 28.34 -10.56 -3.33
N TYR A 165 28.51 -11.28 -4.44
CA TYR A 165 29.76 -11.36 -5.19
C TYR A 165 29.86 -10.31 -6.31
N ARG A 166 28.83 -9.46 -6.49
CA ARG A 166 28.78 -8.39 -7.51
C ARG A 166 28.34 -7.06 -6.91
N LYS A 167 29.07 -6.60 -5.90
CA LYS A 167 28.74 -5.37 -5.15
C LYS A 167 28.97 -4.08 -5.96
N ASP A 168 29.75 -4.18 -7.03
CA ASP A 168 29.96 -3.14 -8.04
C ASP A 168 28.69 -2.84 -8.86
N GLU A 169 27.79 -3.82 -8.99
CA GLU A 169 26.49 -3.67 -9.63
C GLU A 169 25.47 -2.98 -8.68
N VAL A 170 25.68 -1.69 -8.40
CA VAL A 170 25.00 -0.92 -7.34
C VAL A 170 23.47 -0.93 -7.40
N TRP A 171 22.86 -1.10 -8.57
CA TRP A 171 21.40 -1.19 -8.71
C TRP A 171 20.82 -2.39 -7.94
N ARG A 172 21.60 -3.46 -7.75
CA ARG A 172 21.21 -4.67 -7.01
C ARG A 172 20.86 -4.41 -5.55
N PHE A 173 21.38 -3.32 -4.96
CA PHE A 173 21.01 -2.91 -3.60
C PHE A 173 19.56 -2.41 -3.49
N ILE A 174 18.90 -2.13 -4.61
CA ILE A 174 17.49 -1.70 -4.67
C ILE A 174 16.64 -2.72 -5.43
N THR A 175 17.08 -3.17 -6.61
CA THR A 175 16.25 -3.98 -7.52
C THR A 175 15.86 -5.34 -6.97
N TYR A 176 16.56 -5.82 -5.93
CA TYR A 176 16.23 -7.08 -5.27
C TYR A 176 14.81 -7.11 -4.70
N MET A 177 14.22 -5.93 -4.43
CA MET A 177 12.84 -5.80 -3.96
C MET A 177 11.79 -6.35 -4.94
N PHE A 178 12.17 -6.56 -6.20
CA PHE A 178 11.29 -7.13 -7.22
C PHE A 178 11.32 -8.65 -7.29
N ILE A 179 12.38 -9.28 -6.77
CA ILE A 179 12.56 -10.72 -6.82
C ILE A 179 11.90 -11.35 -5.60
N HIS A 180 11.08 -12.38 -5.81
CA HIS A 180 10.41 -13.11 -4.74
C HIS A 180 10.61 -14.62 -4.91
N ILE A 181 10.67 -15.32 -3.78
CA ILE A 181 10.95 -16.75 -3.71
C ILE A 181 9.69 -17.46 -3.20
N GLY A 182 8.94 -18.06 -4.12
CA GLY A 182 7.69 -18.75 -3.83
C GLY A 182 6.49 -17.88 -3.49
N ILE A 183 5.31 -18.50 -3.56
CA ILE A 183 4.02 -17.80 -3.48
C ILE A 183 3.76 -17.19 -2.10
N TYR A 184 4.21 -17.85 -1.03
CA TYR A 184 4.06 -17.32 0.34
C TYR A 184 4.79 -15.99 0.48
N HIS A 185 6.05 -15.93 0.02
CA HIS A 185 6.90 -14.76 0.18
C HIS A 185 6.32 -13.54 -0.54
N ILE A 186 5.90 -13.69 -1.80
CA ILE A 186 5.26 -12.59 -2.54
C ILE A 186 3.89 -12.21 -1.96
N THR A 187 3.07 -13.19 -1.59
CA THR A 187 1.72 -12.91 -1.07
C THR A 187 1.82 -12.12 0.23
N TYR A 188 2.69 -12.52 1.16
CA TYR A 188 2.89 -11.80 2.41
C TYR A 188 3.41 -10.38 2.19
N ASN A 189 4.41 -10.20 1.33
CA ASN A 189 4.97 -8.89 1.04
C ASN A 189 3.92 -7.96 0.41
N VAL A 190 3.25 -8.40 -0.65
CA VAL A 190 2.24 -7.58 -1.36
C VAL A 190 1.05 -7.27 -0.44
N LEU A 191 0.54 -8.26 0.30
CA LEU A 191 -0.58 -8.05 1.22
C LEU A 191 -0.20 -7.03 2.30
N THR A 192 0.93 -7.22 2.98
CA THR A 192 1.37 -6.32 4.06
C THR A 192 1.68 -4.93 3.53
N GLN A 193 2.33 -4.84 2.36
CA GLN A 193 2.63 -3.59 1.66
C GLN A 193 1.37 -2.82 1.30
N LEU A 194 0.34 -3.46 0.76
CA LEU A 194 -0.92 -2.79 0.41
C LEU A 194 -1.72 -2.41 1.66
N LEU A 195 -1.80 -3.31 2.65
CA LEU A 195 -2.52 -3.09 3.89
C LEU A 195 -1.96 -1.90 4.67
N LEU A 196 -0.63 -1.81 4.78
CA LEU A 196 0.05 -0.79 5.59
C LEU A 196 0.50 0.42 4.77
N GLY A 197 0.94 0.20 3.53
CA GLY A 197 1.46 1.24 2.66
C GLY A 197 0.38 2.17 2.11
N LEU A 198 -0.79 1.67 1.71
CA LEU A 198 -1.85 2.52 1.13
C LEU A 198 -2.37 3.57 2.11
N PRO A 199 -2.69 3.25 3.39
CA PRO A 199 -3.05 4.26 4.37
C PRO A 199 -1.97 5.31 4.59
N LEU A 200 -0.70 4.90 4.66
CA LEU A 200 0.43 5.82 4.83
C LEU A 200 0.59 6.72 3.61
N GLU A 201 0.56 6.17 2.40
CA GLU A 201 0.74 6.90 1.15
C GLU A 201 -0.40 7.91 0.94
N LEU A 202 -1.63 7.55 1.33
CA LEU A 202 -2.76 8.46 1.29
C LEU A 202 -2.54 9.72 2.16
N VAL A 203 -1.94 9.56 3.34
CA VAL A 203 -1.77 10.65 4.32
C VAL A 203 -0.47 11.42 4.12
N HIS A 204 0.62 10.70 3.85
CA HIS A 204 1.98 11.25 3.77
C HIS A 204 2.50 11.38 2.34
N GLN A 205 1.80 10.84 1.34
CA GLN A 205 2.08 11.02 -0.10
C GLN A 205 3.46 10.49 -0.48
N TRP A 206 4.20 11.24 -1.32
CA TRP A 206 5.53 10.88 -1.82
C TRP A 206 6.56 10.56 -0.71
N ARG A 207 6.36 11.04 0.53
CA ARG A 207 7.25 10.79 1.66
C ARG A 207 7.37 9.30 1.98
N VAL A 208 6.30 8.54 1.77
CA VAL A 208 6.29 7.09 1.99
C VAL A 208 7.18 6.36 1.00
N ILE A 209 7.28 6.87 -0.23
CA ILE A 209 8.19 6.32 -1.26
C ILE A 209 9.63 6.37 -0.75
N VAL A 210 10.03 7.50 -0.15
CA VAL A 210 11.38 7.66 0.39
C VAL A 210 11.63 6.71 1.57
N VAL A 211 10.67 6.59 2.49
CA VAL A 211 10.80 5.66 3.64
C VAL A 211 10.89 4.21 3.16
N TYR A 212 10.05 3.81 2.20
CA TYR A 212 10.04 2.46 1.65
C TYR A 212 11.36 2.13 0.94
N LEU A 213 11.82 2.98 0.02
CA LEU A 213 13.08 2.78 -0.71
C LEU A 213 14.30 2.83 0.20
N ALA A 214 14.29 3.70 1.21
CA ALA A 214 15.34 3.74 2.21
C ALA A 214 15.36 2.46 3.07
N GLY A 215 14.20 1.86 3.33
CA GLY A 215 14.09 0.55 3.97
C GLY A 215 14.72 -0.57 3.14
N VAL A 216 14.42 -0.60 1.84
CA VAL A 216 15.05 -1.53 0.89
C VAL A 216 16.58 -1.35 0.87
N LEU A 217 17.05 -0.11 0.73
CA LEU A 217 18.49 0.18 0.71
C LEU A 217 19.17 -0.19 2.03
N SER A 218 18.56 0.17 3.16
CA SER A 218 19.10 -0.13 4.50
C SER A 218 19.15 -1.62 4.76
N GLY A 219 18.15 -2.38 4.27
CA GLY A 219 18.11 -3.83 4.35
C GLY A 219 19.28 -4.47 3.61
N SER A 220 19.52 -4.09 2.35
CA SER A 220 20.63 -4.64 1.55
C SER A 220 22.00 -4.20 2.05
N LEU A 221 22.16 -2.95 2.49
CA LEU A 221 23.40 -2.47 3.10
C LEU A 221 23.73 -3.24 4.39
N LEU A 222 22.76 -3.42 5.29
CA LEU A 222 22.99 -4.16 6.52
C LEU A 222 23.35 -5.62 6.25
N VAL A 223 22.63 -6.30 5.35
CA VAL A 223 22.97 -7.68 4.93
C VAL A 223 24.39 -7.74 4.37
N SER A 224 24.77 -6.83 3.47
CA SER A 224 26.10 -6.81 2.87
C SER A 224 27.22 -6.57 3.91
N ALA A 225 26.91 -5.89 5.02
CA ALA A 225 27.83 -5.61 6.11
C ALA A 225 27.98 -6.77 7.12
N VAL A 226 26.89 -7.47 7.46
CA VAL A 226 26.91 -8.46 8.57
C VAL A 226 26.62 -9.91 8.16
N ASP A 227 26.08 -10.15 6.96
CA ASP A 227 25.89 -11.50 6.38
C ASP A 227 26.34 -11.48 4.90
N PRO A 228 27.65 -11.26 4.62
CA PRO A 228 28.15 -10.83 3.31
C PRO A 228 28.12 -11.89 2.21
N HIS A 229 27.65 -13.11 2.50
CA HIS A 229 27.63 -14.24 1.56
C HIS A 229 26.21 -14.65 1.13
N VAL A 230 25.19 -13.94 1.58
CA VAL A 230 23.78 -14.29 1.32
C VAL A 230 23.20 -13.48 0.16
N PHE A 231 22.54 -14.17 -0.77
CA PHE A 231 21.71 -13.55 -1.79
C PHE A 231 20.46 -12.95 -1.15
N LEU A 232 20.07 -11.75 -1.60
CA LEU A 232 18.87 -11.10 -1.09
C LEU A 232 17.82 -10.96 -2.19
N ALA A 233 16.59 -11.30 -1.84
CA ALA A 233 15.40 -11.21 -2.65
C ALA A 233 14.24 -10.82 -1.74
N GLY A 234 13.35 -9.97 -2.23
CA GLY A 234 12.08 -9.65 -1.57
C GLY A 234 11.96 -8.18 -1.22
N ALA A 235 10.73 -7.68 -1.28
CA ALA A 235 10.37 -6.32 -0.91
C ALA A 235 10.45 -6.04 0.61
N SER A 236 10.84 -7.03 1.42
CA SER A 236 10.64 -7.05 2.85
C SER A 236 11.37 -5.94 3.60
N GLY A 237 12.54 -5.49 3.12
CA GLY A 237 13.20 -4.30 3.69
C GLY A 237 12.31 -3.05 3.66
N GLY A 238 11.56 -2.84 2.57
CA GLY A 238 10.57 -1.78 2.46
C GLY A 238 9.32 -2.05 3.32
N VAL A 239 8.84 -3.28 3.37
CA VAL A 239 7.70 -3.68 4.22
C VAL A 239 7.98 -3.45 5.71
N TYR A 240 9.18 -3.81 6.18
CA TYR A 240 9.58 -3.56 7.57
C TYR A 240 9.77 -2.08 7.87
N ALA A 241 10.16 -1.26 6.90
CA ALA A 241 10.15 0.19 7.07
C ALA A 241 8.72 0.74 7.23
N LEU A 242 7.73 0.20 6.51
CA LEU A 242 6.32 0.56 6.70
C LEU A 242 5.77 0.09 8.05
N LEU A 243 6.09 -1.14 8.46
CA LEU A 243 5.72 -1.68 9.79
C LEU A 243 6.28 -0.81 10.91
N ALA A 244 7.56 -0.44 10.82
CA ALA A 244 8.20 0.46 11.76
C ALA A 244 7.57 1.87 11.78
N ALA A 245 7.22 2.42 10.62
CA ALA A 245 6.52 3.70 10.54
C ALA A 245 5.15 3.67 11.25
N HIS A 246 4.36 2.61 11.05
CA HIS A 246 3.10 2.42 11.77
C HIS A 246 3.30 2.26 13.28
N LEU A 247 4.31 1.49 13.68
CA LEU A 247 4.63 1.32 15.10
C LEU A 247 5.03 2.64 15.75
N ALA A 248 5.86 3.44 15.08
CA ALA A 248 6.27 4.76 15.57
C ALA A 248 5.06 5.69 15.74
N GLU A 249 4.17 5.76 14.74
CA GLU A 249 2.96 6.59 14.80
C GLU A 249 2.03 6.13 15.94
N LEU A 250 1.87 4.81 16.10
CA LEU A 250 1.06 4.21 17.16
C LEU A 250 1.60 4.54 18.55
N ILE A 251 2.92 4.45 18.77
CA ILE A 251 3.56 4.75 20.05
C ILE A 251 3.47 6.25 20.36
N MET A 252 3.80 7.10 19.38
CA MET A 252 3.80 8.56 19.56
C MET A 252 2.40 9.13 19.83
N ASN A 253 1.37 8.52 19.25
CA ASN A 253 -0.01 9.03 19.33
C ASN A 253 -0.97 8.04 20.02
N TRP A 254 -0.46 7.18 20.92
CA TRP A 254 -1.21 6.05 21.50
C TRP A 254 -2.61 6.39 22.02
N ARG A 255 -2.75 7.52 22.74
CA ARG A 255 -4.02 7.95 23.35
C ARG A 255 -5.02 8.51 22.32
N GLU A 256 -4.52 8.96 21.17
CA GLU A 256 -5.32 9.59 20.11
C GLU A 256 -5.69 8.61 18.99
N MET A 257 -5.03 7.44 18.94
CA MET A 257 -5.26 6.41 17.93
C MET A 257 -6.47 5.55 18.28
N GLU A 258 -7.37 5.38 17.30
CA GLU A 258 -8.52 4.49 17.44
C GLU A 258 -8.11 3.03 17.38
N PHE A 259 -8.71 2.21 18.25
CA PHE A 259 -8.43 0.77 18.30
C PHE A 259 -6.92 0.47 18.47
N ASN A 260 -6.20 1.33 19.19
CA ASN A 260 -4.76 1.23 19.43
C ASN A 260 -4.30 -0.18 19.84
N TRP A 261 -4.99 -0.85 20.77
CA TRP A 261 -4.70 -2.22 21.18
C TRP A 261 -4.86 -3.24 20.05
N ILE A 262 -5.93 -3.15 19.25
CA ILE A 262 -6.15 -4.05 18.11
C ILE A 262 -5.04 -3.83 17.08
N ARG A 263 -4.67 -2.58 16.79
CA ARG A 263 -3.57 -2.24 15.88
C ARG A 263 -2.24 -2.80 16.38
N ALA A 264 -1.94 -2.65 17.67
CA ALA A 264 -0.74 -3.21 18.28
C ALA A 264 -0.68 -4.73 18.11
N ILE A 265 -1.79 -5.44 18.40
CA ILE A 265 -1.88 -6.90 18.24
C ILE A 265 -1.65 -7.30 16.78
N ILE A 266 -2.29 -6.63 15.82
CA ILE A 266 -2.11 -6.91 14.39
C ILE A 266 -0.64 -6.71 13.98
N LEU A 267 -0.01 -5.60 14.38
CA LEU A 267 1.39 -5.33 14.05
C LEU A 267 2.33 -6.38 14.67
N VAL A 268 2.09 -6.79 15.92
CA VAL A 268 2.87 -7.84 16.59
C VAL A 268 2.70 -9.18 15.87
N ILE A 269 1.48 -9.54 15.47
CA ILE A 269 1.23 -10.78 14.73
C ILE A 269 1.93 -10.75 13.36
N LEU A 270 1.83 -9.64 12.62
CA LEU A 270 2.46 -9.51 11.31
C LEU A 270 3.99 -9.65 11.42
N ILE A 271 4.62 -8.88 12.32
CA ILE A 271 6.08 -8.92 12.54
C ILE A 271 6.50 -10.30 13.05
N GLY A 272 5.81 -10.83 14.05
CA GLY A 272 6.14 -12.08 14.70
C GLY A 272 6.02 -13.28 13.75
N ALA A 273 4.94 -13.38 12.98
CA ALA A 273 4.72 -14.48 12.06
C ALA A 273 5.79 -14.51 10.95
N ASP A 274 6.09 -13.36 10.34
CA ASP A 274 7.07 -13.28 9.26
C ASP A 274 8.51 -13.46 9.75
N THR A 275 8.85 -12.88 10.91
CA THR A 275 10.15 -13.13 11.55
C THR A 275 10.31 -14.60 11.91
N ALA A 276 9.27 -15.24 12.47
CA ALA A 276 9.30 -16.66 12.80
C ALA A 276 9.51 -17.53 11.55
N VAL A 277 8.79 -17.27 10.46
CA VAL A 277 8.97 -18.01 9.20
C VAL A 277 10.36 -17.78 8.62
N SER A 278 10.86 -16.53 8.62
CA SER A 278 12.19 -16.19 8.10
C SER A 278 13.31 -16.87 8.89
N VAL A 279 13.21 -16.88 10.22
CA VAL A 279 14.16 -17.57 11.11
C VAL A 279 14.05 -19.09 10.93
N TYR A 280 12.84 -19.64 10.86
CA TYR A 280 12.61 -21.06 10.64
C TYR A 280 13.26 -21.53 9.33
N GLN A 281 13.01 -20.80 8.24
CA GLN A 281 13.60 -21.08 6.93
C GLN A 281 15.13 -20.96 6.94
N ARG A 282 15.70 -20.07 7.76
CA ARG A 282 17.16 -19.85 7.83
C ARG A 282 17.91 -20.99 8.53
N TYR A 283 17.31 -21.59 9.56
CA TYR A 283 18.00 -22.54 10.44
C TYR A 283 17.52 -23.99 10.31
N PHE A 284 16.29 -24.23 9.85
CA PHE A 284 15.67 -25.56 9.86
C PHE A 284 15.35 -26.10 8.47
N VAL A 285 15.56 -25.32 7.41
CA VAL A 285 15.30 -25.74 6.04
C VAL A 285 16.61 -25.70 5.26
N ASP A 286 17.11 -26.87 4.86
CA ASP A 286 18.33 -26.99 4.06
C ASP A 286 18.10 -26.45 2.65
N ARG A 287 18.44 -25.17 2.46
CA ARG A 287 18.36 -24.45 1.18
C ARG A 287 19.62 -23.65 0.91
N VAL A 288 19.99 -23.61 -0.36
CA VAL A 288 21.11 -22.81 -0.88
C VAL A 288 20.76 -21.32 -0.84
N ASP A 289 19.48 -20.98 -0.96
CA ASP A 289 19.01 -19.60 -1.14
C ASP A 289 18.23 -19.15 0.11
N ARG A 290 18.92 -18.46 1.01
CA ARG A 290 18.43 -18.14 2.36
C ARG A 290 17.78 -16.76 2.36
N VAL A 291 16.52 -16.65 2.82
CA VAL A 291 15.90 -15.36 3.12
C VAL A 291 16.60 -14.77 4.34
N SER A 292 17.12 -13.55 4.21
CA SER A 292 17.87 -12.92 5.31
C SER A 292 16.95 -12.08 6.19
N TYR A 293 16.70 -12.56 7.41
CA TYR A 293 16.02 -11.80 8.46
C TYR A 293 16.77 -10.51 8.83
N VAL A 294 18.07 -10.41 8.51
CA VAL A 294 18.89 -9.21 8.72
C VAL A 294 18.38 -8.05 7.86
N SER A 295 17.89 -8.31 6.65
CA SER A 295 17.30 -7.27 5.80
C SER A 295 16.08 -6.62 6.43
N HIS A 296 15.30 -7.40 7.20
CA HIS A 296 14.13 -6.93 7.92
C HIS A 296 14.54 -5.95 9.03
N ILE A 297 15.63 -6.25 9.75
CA ILE A 297 16.20 -5.37 10.77
C ILE A 297 16.64 -4.04 10.15
N GLY A 298 17.37 -4.09 9.03
CA GLY A 298 17.84 -2.87 8.35
C GLY A 298 16.66 -2.00 7.87
N GLY A 299 15.64 -2.62 7.29
CA GLY A 299 14.40 -1.95 6.92
C GLY A 299 13.67 -1.32 8.10
N PHE A 300 13.56 -2.05 9.21
CA PHE A 300 12.88 -1.59 10.43
C PHE A 300 13.59 -0.39 11.07
N VAL A 301 14.92 -0.43 11.17
CA VAL A 301 15.73 0.69 11.66
C VAL A 301 15.53 1.94 10.80
N ALA A 302 15.56 1.78 9.47
CA ALA A 302 15.28 2.88 8.55
C ALA A 302 13.87 3.45 8.74
N GLY A 303 12.86 2.60 8.90
CA GLY A 303 11.48 3.02 9.11
C GLY A 303 11.26 3.82 10.39
N ILE A 304 11.89 3.43 11.51
CA ILE A 304 11.82 4.20 12.76
C ILE A 304 12.51 5.55 12.59
N LEU A 305 13.75 5.57 12.11
CA LEU A 305 14.56 6.78 12.07
C LEU A 305 14.06 7.77 11.02
N LEU A 306 13.84 7.32 9.79
CA LEU A 306 13.32 8.17 8.72
C LEU A 306 11.82 8.43 8.83
N GLY A 307 11.07 7.56 9.50
CA GLY A 307 9.66 7.83 9.82
C GLY A 307 9.53 9.15 10.58
N VAL A 308 10.33 9.32 11.65
CA VAL A 308 10.39 10.55 12.46
C VAL A 308 10.85 11.76 11.64
N VAL A 309 11.80 11.56 10.72
CA VAL A 309 12.44 12.65 9.96
C VAL A 309 11.57 13.14 8.80
N ILE A 310 11.00 12.21 8.03
CA ILE A 310 10.41 12.46 6.72
C ILE A 310 8.90 12.53 6.80
N LEU A 311 8.23 11.73 7.63
CA LEU A 311 6.78 11.78 7.72
C LEU A 311 6.33 13.13 8.27
N ARG A 312 5.15 13.57 7.84
CA ARG A 312 4.64 14.89 8.19
C ARG A 312 4.42 14.95 9.70
N ASN A 313 5.14 15.85 10.35
CA ASN A 313 4.90 16.18 11.74
C ASN A 313 3.91 17.35 11.84
N PHE A 314 2.70 17.06 12.32
CA PHE A 314 1.56 17.99 12.30
C PHE A 314 1.39 18.83 13.57
N ARG A 315 2.15 18.58 14.64
CA ARG A 315 2.22 19.46 15.82
C ARG A 315 3.64 19.52 16.32
N ARG A 316 4.34 20.64 16.10
CA ARG A 316 5.74 20.80 16.51
C ARG A 316 5.85 21.09 17.99
N HIS A 317 6.21 20.09 18.77
CA HIS A 317 6.72 20.30 20.12
C HIS A 317 8.24 20.55 20.10
N LYS A 318 8.76 21.34 21.05
CA LYS A 318 10.19 21.68 21.11
C LYS A 318 11.11 20.45 21.23
N TRP A 319 10.63 19.36 21.84
CA TRP A 319 11.38 18.10 21.99
C TRP A 319 11.48 17.33 20.67
N GLU A 320 10.50 17.46 19.78
CA GLU A 320 10.49 16.77 18.48
C GLU A 320 11.56 17.31 17.55
N ALA A 321 11.93 18.59 17.65
CA ALA A 321 13.06 19.11 16.90
C ALA A 321 14.38 18.43 17.29
N ARG A 322 14.55 18.13 18.59
CA ARG A 322 15.72 17.38 19.07
C ARG A 322 15.67 15.93 18.62
N LEU A 323 14.50 15.30 18.73
CA LEU A 323 14.28 13.93 18.28
C LEU A 323 14.55 13.79 16.78
N TRP A 324 14.08 14.74 15.98
CA TRP A 324 14.30 14.81 14.53
C TRP A 324 15.79 14.83 14.19
N TRP A 325 16.57 15.72 14.82
CA TRP A 325 18.02 15.77 14.61
C TRP A 325 18.72 14.50 15.09
N ALA A 326 18.33 13.98 16.25
CA ALA A 326 18.88 12.74 16.78
C ALA A 326 18.62 11.56 15.83
N SER A 327 17.40 11.42 15.31
CA SER A 327 17.03 10.38 14.34
C SER A 327 17.78 10.52 13.01
N LEU A 328 17.94 11.76 12.51
CA LEU A 328 18.70 12.00 11.28
C LEU A 328 20.19 11.63 11.45
N VAL A 329 20.82 12.09 12.54
CA VAL A 329 22.22 11.77 12.84
C VAL A 329 22.41 10.27 13.02
N ALA A 330 21.51 9.60 13.77
CA ALA A 330 21.54 8.16 13.96
C ALA A 330 21.39 7.40 12.64
N PHE A 331 20.52 7.86 11.73
CA PHE A 331 20.33 7.22 10.42
C PHE A 331 21.56 7.38 9.53
N VAL A 332 22.12 8.59 9.46
CA VAL A 332 23.36 8.84 8.70
C VAL A 332 24.50 8.00 9.26
N PHE A 333 24.66 7.95 10.58
CA PHE A 333 25.66 7.13 11.25
C PHE A 333 25.49 5.64 10.93
N PHE A 334 24.26 5.12 10.98
CA PHE A 334 23.93 3.75 10.62
C PHE A 334 24.34 3.41 9.17
N ILE A 335 24.00 4.28 8.20
CA ILE A 335 24.37 4.09 6.79
C ILE A 335 25.89 4.15 6.61
N VAL A 336 26.57 5.11 7.24
CA VAL A 336 28.02 5.25 7.16
C VAL A 336 28.71 4.01 7.73
N ILE A 337 28.28 3.50 8.89
CA ILE A 337 28.82 2.26 9.45
C ILE A 337 28.64 1.10 8.49
N CYS A 338 27.43 0.90 7.92
CA CYS A 338 27.21 -0.20 6.98
C CYS A 338 28.17 -0.10 5.79
N ILE A 339 28.33 1.09 5.21
CA ILE A 339 29.25 1.31 4.08
C ILE A 339 30.70 1.03 4.48
N VAL A 340 31.15 1.52 5.64
CA VAL A 340 32.51 1.27 6.13
C VAL A 340 32.76 -0.22 6.33
N LEU A 341 31.82 -0.95 6.92
CA LEU A 341 31.92 -2.40 7.11
C LEU A 341 31.91 -3.19 5.79
N ILE A 342 31.21 -2.71 4.76
CA ILE A 342 31.21 -3.32 3.43
C ILE A 342 32.59 -3.15 2.75
N ILE A 343 33.22 -1.99 2.90
CA ILE A 343 34.50 -1.64 2.26
C ILE A 343 35.70 -2.22 3.03
N ALA A 344 35.62 -2.22 4.36
CA ALA A 344 36.69 -2.65 5.26
C ALA A 344 36.17 -3.70 6.27
N PRO A 345 35.85 -4.92 5.82
CA PRO A 345 35.28 -5.97 6.67
C PRO A 345 36.23 -6.40 7.81
N ASP A 346 37.55 -6.28 7.59
CA ASP A 346 38.58 -6.64 8.58
C ASP A 346 38.59 -5.74 9.83
N MET A 347 37.84 -4.63 9.82
CA MET A 347 37.66 -3.77 11.00
C MET A 347 36.90 -4.44 12.14
N LEU A 348 36.21 -5.56 11.89
CA LEU A 348 35.46 -6.33 12.89
C LEU A 348 36.15 -7.63 13.31
N SER A 349 37.25 -8.03 12.65
CA SER A 349 38.07 -9.15 13.11
C SER A 349 38.96 -8.69 14.26
N PHE A 350 38.48 -8.85 15.49
CA PHE A 350 39.25 -8.71 16.73
C PHE A 350 40.03 -9.98 17.05
#